data_AF-A0A8S2ZSY4-F1
#
_entry.id   AF-A0A8S2ZSY4-F1
#
_cell.length_a   1.000
_cell.length_b   1.000
_cell.length_c   1.000
_cell.angle_alpha   90.00
_cell.angle_beta   90.00
_cell.angle_gamma   90.00
#
_symmetry.space_group_name_H-M   'P 1'
#
loop_
_entity.id
_entity.type
_entity.pdbx_description
1 polymer ?
#
loop_
_entity_poly.entity_id
_entity_poly.type
_entity_poly.pdbx_seq_one_letter_code
_entity_poly.pdbx_strand_id
1 'polypeptide(L)'
;MDAPSTSQVQLVREITRIERIGAHSHIRGLGLNDSLEARAVRQGMVGQVTARRVLGLTVELIKEGKAADQALLIAGQPGTDKTVIAM
;
A
#
# COMPACT_ATOMS: atom_id res chain seq x y z
N MET A 1 43.46 4.79 -25.53
CA MET A 1 42.66 4.06 -26.55
C MET A 1 41.68 3.21 -25.77
N ASP A 2 40.54 3.81 -25.46
CA ASP A 2 39.54 3.29 -24.53
C ASP A 2 38.70 2.20 -25.19
N ALA A 3 38.49 1.10 -24.47
CA ALA A 3 37.66 -0.01 -24.91
C ALA A 3 36.17 0.38 -24.92
N PRO A 4 35.37 -0.08 -25.90
CA PRO A 4 33.95 0.24 -25.95
C PRO A 4 33.19 -0.47 -24.81
N SER A 5 32.46 0.31 -24.02
CA SER A 5 31.52 -0.20 -23.01
C SER A 5 30.30 -0.82 -23.70
N THR A 6 30.23 -2.15 -23.70
CA THR A 6 29.07 -2.90 -24.19
C THR A 6 27.83 -2.59 -23.34
N SER A 7 26.87 -1.88 -23.92
CA SER A 7 25.56 -1.60 -23.35
C SER A 7 24.83 -2.91 -23.04
N GLN A 8 24.57 -3.18 -21.77
CA GLN A 8 23.76 -4.33 -21.35
C GLN A 8 22.30 -4.09 -21.77
N VAL A 9 21.85 -4.81 -22.79
CA VAL A 9 20.43 -4.83 -23.17
C VAL A 9 19.66 -5.56 -22.07
N GLN A 10 18.87 -4.82 -21.29
CA GLN A 10 17.92 -5.42 -20.35
C GLN A 10 16.79 -6.10 -21.14
N LEU A 11 16.85 -7.42 -21.21
CA LEU A 11 15.74 -8.26 -21.68
C LEU A 11 14.59 -8.17 -20.67
N VAL A 12 13.65 -7.26 -20.90
CA VAL A 12 12.37 -7.22 -20.20
C VAL A 12 11.56 -8.43 -20.67
N ARG A 13 11.60 -9.53 -19.90
CA ARG A 13 10.66 -10.63 -20.08
C ARG A 13 9.31 -10.17 -19.56
N GLU A 14 8.34 -9.99 -20.46
CA GLU A 14 6.94 -9.90 -20.07
C GLU A 14 6.53 -11.22 -19.44
N ILE A 15 6.50 -11.23 -18.10
CA ILE A 15 5.89 -12.33 -17.36
C ILE A 15 4.39 -12.21 -17.63
N THR A 16 3.82 -13.16 -18.38
CA THR A 16 2.37 -13.33 -18.47
C THR A 16 1.83 -13.46 -17.06
N ARG A 17 1.26 -12.37 -16.52
CA ARG A 17 0.79 -12.29 -15.14
C ARG A 17 -0.45 -13.16 -15.02
N ILE A 18 -0.25 -14.40 -14.59
CA ILE A 18 -1.36 -15.23 -14.11
C ILE A 18 -1.94 -14.50 -12.91
N GLU A 19 -3.18 -14.01 -13.01
CA GLU A 19 -3.88 -13.41 -11.88
C GLU A 19 -4.25 -14.51 -10.87
N ARG A 20 -3.31 -14.87 -9.99
CA ARG A 20 -3.63 -15.68 -8.81
C ARG A 20 -4.48 -14.82 -7.88
N ILE A 21 -5.69 -15.28 -7.57
CA ILE A 21 -6.55 -14.64 -6.56
C ILE A 21 -5.91 -14.84 -5.19
N GLY A 22 -5.20 -13.82 -4.71
CA GLY A 22 -4.65 -13.78 -3.35
C GLY A 22 -5.72 -13.45 -2.31
N ALA A 23 -5.42 -13.74 -1.03
CA ALA A 23 -6.33 -13.50 0.10
C ALA A 23 -6.81 -12.04 0.20
N HIS A 24 -5.99 -11.08 -0.25
CA HIS A 24 -6.28 -9.65 -0.21
C HIS A 24 -6.53 -9.05 -1.61
N SER A 25 -6.87 -9.88 -2.59
CA SER A 25 -7.07 -9.49 -4.00
C SER A 25 -8.19 -8.46 -4.23
N HIS A 26 -9.14 -8.34 -3.29
CA HIS A 26 -10.26 -7.41 -3.34
C HIS A 26 -9.95 -6.03 -2.74
N ILE A 27 -8.79 -5.87 -2.09
CA ILE A 27 -8.38 -4.61 -1.45
C ILE A 27 -7.82 -3.66 -2.52
N ARG A 28 -8.38 -2.45 -2.58
CA ARG A 28 -8.04 -1.41 -3.59
C ARG A 28 -7.57 -0.09 -2.97
N GLY A 29 -7.56 0.01 -1.64
CA GLY A 29 -7.12 1.19 -0.90
C GLY A 29 -7.86 1.35 0.44
N LEU A 30 -7.52 2.42 1.16
CA LEU A 30 -8.04 2.69 2.50
C LEU A 30 -9.52 3.14 2.52
N GLY A 31 -10.15 3.39 1.37
CA GLY A 31 -11.58 3.71 1.26
C GLY A 31 -12.00 4.99 1.99
N LEU A 32 -11.15 6.02 1.96
CA LEU A 32 -11.38 7.33 2.58
C LEU A 32 -12.21 8.25 1.68
N ASN A 33 -12.77 9.31 2.26
CA ASN A 33 -13.31 10.46 1.54
C ASN A 33 -12.29 11.62 1.55
N ASP A 34 -12.68 12.77 0.99
CA ASP A 34 -11.81 13.95 0.86
C ASP A 34 -11.48 14.60 2.22
N SER A 35 -12.26 14.29 3.26
CA SER A 35 -12.01 14.69 4.65
C SER A 35 -11.19 13.68 5.43
N LEU A 36 -10.59 12.69 4.74
CA LEU A 36 -9.81 11.58 5.31
C LEU A 36 -10.61 10.67 6.27
N GLU A 37 -11.93 10.65 6.16
CA GLU A 37 -12.78 9.75 6.93
C GLU A 37 -13.06 8.46 6.18
N ALA A 38 -12.92 7.34 6.89
CA ALA A 38 -13.18 6.02 6.33
C ALA A 38 -14.70 5.74 6.27
N ARG A 39 -15.18 5.34 5.09
CA ARG A 39 -16.54 4.82 4.96
C ARG A 39 -16.64 3.40 5.52
N ALA A 40 -17.80 3.05 6.06
CA ALA A 40 -18.06 1.73 6.66
C ALA A 40 -17.67 0.56 5.73
N VAL A 41 -17.98 0.67 4.43
CA VAL A 41 -17.54 -0.26 3.39
C VAL A 41 -17.10 0.53 2.16
N ARG A 42 -15.83 0.39 1.73
CA ARG A 42 -15.31 1.01 0.50
C ARG A 42 -13.96 0.42 0.09
N GLN A 43 -13.69 0.32 -1.21
CA GLN A 43 -12.40 -0.16 -1.77
C GLN A 43 -11.95 -1.53 -1.24
N GLY A 44 -12.90 -2.43 -0.97
CA GLY A 44 -12.63 -3.75 -0.42
C GLY A 44 -12.47 -3.79 1.10
N MET A 45 -12.38 -2.64 1.77
CA MET A 45 -12.30 -2.54 3.23
C MET A 45 -13.70 -2.52 3.87
N VAL A 46 -13.85 -3.23 5.00
CA VAL A 46 -15.04 -3.21 5.86
C VAL A 46 -14.61 -2.86 7.28
N GLY A 47 -15.24 -1.86 7.89
CA GLY A 47 -14.91 -1.45 9.26
C GLY A 47 -13.50 -0.85 9.37
N GLN A 48 -12.83 -1.12 10.51
CA GLN A 48 -11.49 -0.59 10.87
C GLN A 48 -11.36 0.92 10.66
N VAL A 49 -12.44 1.65 10.96
CA VAL A 49 -12.62 3.08 10.61
C VAL A 49 -11.51 3.94 11.19
N THR A 50 -11.19 3.73 12.47
CA THR A 50 -10.14 4.48 13.17
C THR A 50 -8.76 4.23 12.57
N ALA A 51 -8.40 2.96 12.35
CA ALA A 51 -7.10 2.60 11.79
C ALA A 51 -6.92 3.17 10.38
N ARG A 52 -7.95 3.06 9.53
CA ARG A 52 -7.96 3.58 8.17
C ARG A 52 -7.84 5.11 8.14
N ARG A 53 -8.53 5.81 9.05
CA ARG A 53 -8.42 7.27 9.19
C ARG A 53 -7.01 7.71 9.60
N VAL A 54 -6.44 7.05 10.61
CA VAL A 54 -5.06 7.35 11.07
C VAL A 54 -4.07 7.15 9.93
N LEU A 55 -4.20 6.08 9.17
CA LEU A 55 -3.34 5.83 8.02
C LEU A 55 -3.52 6.83 6.88
N GLY A 56 -4.74 7.31 6.65
CA GLY A 56 -4.99 8.41 5.73
C GLY A 56 -4.19 9.65 6.09
N LEU A 57 -4.22 10.03 7.37
CA LEU A 57 -3.42 11.15 7.88
C LEU A 57 -1.93 10.88 7.74
N THR A 58 -1.46 9.67 8.10
CA THR A 58 -0.04 9.31 7.95
C THR A 58 0.41 9.38 6.49
N VAL A 59 -0.43 8.97 5.54
CA VAL A 59 -0.12 9.08 4.10
C VAL A 59 0.04 10.55 3.69
N GLU A 60 -0.81 11.46 4.18
CA GLU A 60 -0.64 12.90 3.94
C GLU A 60 0.65 13.44 4.58
N LEU A 61 0.97 13.03 5.81
CA LEU A 61 2.24 13.41 6.45
C LEU A 61 3.47 12.91 5.68
N ILE A 62 3.41 11.71 5.10
CA ILE A 62 4.47 11.16 4.25
C ILE A 62 4.59 12.00 2.98
N LYS A 63 3.47 12.33 2.32
CA LYS A 63 3.45 13.18 1.10
C LYS A 63 4.01 14.58 1.38
N GLU A 64 3.73 15.14 2.55
CA GLU A 64 4.25 16.43 3.01
C GLU A 64 5.71 16.35 3.49
N GLY A 65 6.31 15.16 3.55
CA GLY A 65 7.68 14.95 4.04
C GLY A 65 7.84 15.11 5.55
N LYS A 66 6.75 15.12 6.33
CA LYS A 66 6.74 15.32 7.79
C LYS A 66 6.92 14.04 8.59
N ALA A 67 6.93 12.88 7.92
CA ALA A 67 7.08 11.56 8.55
C ALA A 67 8.43 10.88 8.22
N ALA A 68 9.46 11.66 7.88
CA ALA A 68 10.79 11.12 7.63
C ALA A 68 11.33 10.36 8.86
N ASP A 69 11.94 9.20 8.62
CA ASP A 69 12.53 8.32 9.63
C ASP A 69 11.57 7.81 10.73
N GLN A 70 10.25 7.94 10.52
CA GLN A 70 9.24 7.42 11.42
C GLN A 70 8.73 6.04 10.98
N ALA A 71 8.56 5.14 11.93
CA ALA A 71 7.91 3.84 11.73
C ALA A 71 6.52 3.84 12.37
N LEU A 72 5.58 3.12 11.75
CA LEU A 72 4.23 2.93 12.26
C LEU A 72 4.03 1.47 12.70
N LEU A 73 3.62 1.28 13.97
CA LEU A 73 3.26 -0.03 14.51
C LEU A 73 1.74 -0.24 14.47
N ILE A 74 1.29 -1.31 13.82
CA ILE A 74 -0.12 -1.71 13.81
C ILE A 74 -0.26 -2.96 14.70
N ALA A 75 -0.92 -2.80 15.85
CA ALA A 75 -1.10 -3.86 16.84
C ALA A 75 -2.56 -4.35 16.90
N GLY A 76 -2.76 -5.62 17.25
CA GLY A 76 -4.08 -6.25 17.33
C GLY A 76 -4.01 -7.78 17.24
N GLN A 77 -5.08 -8.47 17.65
CA GLN A 77 -5.17 -9.93 17.65
C GLN A 77 -5.03 -10.54 16.22
N PRO A 78 -4.65 -11.81 16.07
CA PRO A 78 -4.67 -12.48 14.77
C PRO A 78 -6.04 -12.35 14.09
N GLY A 79 -6.06 -12.13 12.77
CA GLY A 79 -7.30 -11.98 12.00
C GLY A 79 -7.95 -10.59 12.03
N THR A 80 -7.36 -9.59 12.70
CA THR A 80 -7.89 -8.21 12.71
C THR A 80 -7.38 -7.33 11.55
N ASP A 81 -7.19 -7.91 10.36
CA ASP A 81 -6.86 -7.20 9.11
C ASP A 81 -5.62 -6.28 9.13
N LYS A 82 -4.68 -6.47 10.07
CA LYS A 82 -3.46 -5.65 10.17
C LYS A 82 -2.63 -5.67 8.89
N THR A 83 -2.54 -6.84 8.24
CA THR A 83 -1.81 -7.00 6.97
C THR A 83 -2.51 -6.27 5.84
N VAL A 84 -3.83 -6.37 5.75
CA VAL A 84 -4.65 -5.68 4.74
C VAL A 84 -4.51 -4.16 4.88
N ILE A 85 -4.52 -3.67 6.11
CA ILE A 85 -4.40 -2.25 6.43
C ILE A 85 -3.04 -1.66 6.01
N ALA A 86 -1.98 -2.48 5.96
CA ALA A 86 -0.63 -2.05 5.61
C ALA A 86 -0.29 -2.16 4.10
N MET A 87 -1.18 -2.74 3.29
CA MET A 87 -1.01 -2.90 1.83
C MET A 87 -1.47 -1.67 1.06
#